data_AF-A0AAW7YHT3-F1
#
_entry.id   AF-A0AAW7YHT3-F1
#
_cell.length_a   1.000
_cell.length_b   1.000
_cell.length_c   1.000
_cell.angle_alpha   90.00
_cell.angle_beta   90.00
_cell.angle_gamma   90.00
#
_symmetry.space_group_name_H-M   'P 1'
#
loop_
_entity.id
_entity.type
_entity.pdbx_description
1 polymer ?
#
loop_
_entity_poly.entity_id
_entity_poly.type
_entity_poly.pdbx_seq_one_letter_code
_entity_poly.pdbx_strand_id
1 'polypeptide(L)'
;MTDRTITSVNKSFFAIACSRAVVIRAIKVAVLVGTMLAFINHGEKILDLSFSSQDGFKILLTYLVPYGVSTWSAVGAIKAKNTNDDSGDE
;
A
#
# COMPACT_ATOMS: atom_id res chain seq x y z
N MET A 1 -27.29 2.88 -21.36
CA MET A 1 -27.18 1.59 -20.62
C MET A 1 -25.69 1.30 -20.42
N THR A 2 -25.01 2.07 -19.57
CA THR A 2 -23.53 2.04 -19.46
C THR A 2 -23.04 2.33 -18.04
N ASP A 3 -23.81 1.99 -17.01
CA ASP A 3 -23.51 2.45 -15.63
C ASP A 3 -23.26 1.34 -14.60
N ARG A 4 -23.53 0.06 -14.90
CA ARG A 4 -23.44 -1.02 -13.89
C ARG A 4 -22.10 -1.75 -13.80
N THR A 5 -21.23 -1.62 -14.80
CA THR A 5 -19.97 -2.38 -14.86
C THR A 5 -18.82 -1.70 -14.09
N ILE A 6 -18.82 -0.37 -13.97
CA ILE A 6 -17.75 0.38 -13.28
C ILE A 6 -17.83 0.22 -11.75
N THR A 7 -19.03 0.06 -11.18
CA THR A 7 -19.20 -0.04 -9.72
C THR A 7 -18.80 -1.42 -9.16
N SER A 8 -18.94 -2.51 -9.92
CA SER A 8 -18.66 -3.88 -9.42
C SER A 8 -17.16 -4.18 -9.31
N VAL A 9 -16.36 -3.68 -10.26
CA VAL A 9 -14.90 -3.86 -10.27
C VAL A 9 -14.23 -3.07 -9.13
N ASN A 10 -14.73 -1.87 -8.85
CA ASN A 10 -14.21 -0.99 -7.78
C ASN A 10 -14.53 -1.52 -6.37
N LYS A 11 -15.73 -2.09 -6.16
CA LYS A 11 -16.07 -2.70 -4.88
C LYS A 11 -15.13 -3.87 -4.54
N SER A 12 -14.81 -4.72 -5.51
CA SER A 12 -13.86 -5.83 -5.29
C SER A 12 -12.45 -5.31 -4.97
N PHE A 13 -11.95 -4.30 -5.70
CA PHE A 13 -10.64 -3.72 -5.41
C PHE A 13 -10.55 -3.15 -3.99
N PHE A 14 -11.51 -2.29 -3.61
CA PHE A 14 -11.48 -1.64 -2.29
C PHE A 14 -11.71 -2.64 -1.16
N ALA A 15 -12.59 -3.64 -1.36
CA ALA A 15 -12.80 -4.71 -0.39
C ALA A 15 -11.55 -5.57 -0.17
N ILE A 16 -10.80 -5.90 -1.24
CA ILE A 16 -9.53 -6.64 -1.14
C ILE A 16 -8.46 -5.76 -0.51
N ALA A 17 -8.36 -4.49 -0.90
CA ALA A 17 -7.39 -3.53 -0.36
C ALA A 17 -7.59 -3.31 1.15
N CYS A 18 -8.84 -3.19 1.60
CA CYS A 18 -9.21 -3.07 3.01
C CYS A 18 -9.29 -4.43 3.74
N SER A 19 -8.97 -5.54 3.08
CA SER A 19 -8.97 -6.84 3.75
C SER A 19 -7.89 -6.89 4.81
N ARG A 20 -8.20 -7.54 5.94
CA ARG A 20 -7.30 -7.62 7.10
C ARG A 20 -5.91 -8.16 6.73
N ALA A 21 -5.84 -9.14 5.83
CA ALA A 21 -4.58 -9.72 5.37
C ALA A 21 -3.72 -8.72 4.58
N VAL A 22 -4.34 -7.94 3.69
CA VAL A 22 -3.64 -6.92 2.89
C VAL A 22 -3.19 -5.77 3.78
N VAL A 23 -4.05 -5.26 4.65
CA VAL A 23 -3.72 -4.15 5.55
C VAL A 23 -2.58 -4.52 6.50
N ILE A 24 -2.62 -5.70 7.14
CA ILE A 24 -1.55 -6.14 8.05
C ILE A 24 -0.21 -6.26 7.30
N ARG A 25 -0.23 -6.87 6.10
CA ARG A 25 0.98 -7.01 5.29
C ARG A 25 1.53 -5.64 4.87
N ALA A 26 0.66 -4.76 4.39
CA ALA A 26 1.02 -3.41 3.96
C ALA A 26 1.58 -2.57 5.11
N ILE A 27 1.00 -2.66 6.31
CA ILE A 27 1.53 -1.99 7.52
C ILE A 27 2.93 -2.53 7.86
N LYS A 28 3.14 -3.84 7.88
CA LYS A 28 4.46 -4.43 8.20
C LYS A 28 5.53 -3.97 7.21
N VAL A 29 5.21 -3.97 5.92
CA VAL A 29 6.11 -3.46 4.87
C VAL A 29 6.36 -1.96 5.06
N ALA A 30 5.30 -1.18 5.30
CA ALA A 30 5.41 0.26 5.50
C ALA A 30 6.26 0.61 6.71
N VAL A 31 6.12 -0.10 7.83
CA VAL A 31 6.97 0.11 9.01
C VAL A 31 8.41 -0.26 8.69
N LEU A 32 8.68 -1.46 8.16
CA LEU A 32 10.05 -1.90 7.90
C LEU A 32 10.78 -0.98 6.91
N VAL A 33 10.17 -0.75 5.75
CA VAL A 33 10.75 0.02 4.65
C VAL A 33 10.73 1.51 4.98
N GLY A 34 9.65 1.99 5.59
CA GLY A 34 9.53 3.38 6.02
C GLY A 34 10.51 3.75 7.12
N THR A 35 10.78 2.88 8.10
CA THR A 35 11.81 3.13 9.11
C THR A 35 13.21 3.14 8.49
N MET A 36 13.51 2.23 7.55
CA MET A 36 14.78 2.26 6.80
C MET A 36 14.98 3.56 6.01
N LEU A 37 13.98 3.96 5.23
CA LEU A 37 14.04 5.19 4.45
C LEU A 37 14.06 6.44 5.32
N ALA A 38 13.35 6.45 6.46
CA ALA A 38 13.38 7.59 7.38
C ALA A 38 14.77 7.76 7.99
N PHE A 39 15.45 6.66 8.30
CA PHE A 39 16.82 6.66 8.80
C PHE A 39 17.81 7.17 7.74
N ILE A 40 17.67 6.73 6.48
CA ILE A 40 18.49 7.21 5.35
C ILE A 40 18.23 8.70 5.06
N ASN A 41 16.97 9.12 5.04
CA ASN A 41 16.58 10.44 4.56
C ASN A 41 16.73 11.52 5.63
N HIS A 42 16.48 11.20 6.90
CA HIS A 42 16.40 12.18 7.99
C HIS A 42 17.26 11.79 9.21
N GLY A 43 18.16 10.81 9.10
CA GLY A 43 19.06 10.41 10.18
C GLY A 43 19.85 11.59 10.78
N GLU A 44 20.38 12.49 9.94
CA GLU A 44 21.09 13.69 10.41
C GLU A 44 20.15 14.77 10.95
N LYS A 45 18.95 14.94 10.37
CA LYS A 45 17.96 15.94 10.83
C LYS A 45 17.29 15.59 12.16
N ILE A 46 17.13 14.30 12.44
CA ILE A 46 16.64 13.81 13.75
C ILE A 46 17.64 14.14 14.86
N LEU A 47 18.94 14.15 14.54
CA LEU A 47 20.02 14.55 15.45
C LEU A 47 20.08 16.08 15.65
N ASP A 48 19.70 16.86 14.63
CA ASP A 48 19.78 18.34 14.64
C ASP A 48 18.56 19.05 15.27
N LEU A 49 17.50 18.32 15.62
CA LEU A 49 16.27 18.81 16.27
C LEU A 49 15.57 20.01 15.58
N SER A 50 15.86 20.28 14.31
CA SER A 50 15.26 21.36 13.53
C SER A 50 14.19 20.80 12.60
N PHE A 51 12.98 20.59 13.14
CA PHE A 51 11.85 20.06 12.37
C PHE A 51 11.08 21.17 11.67
N SER A 52 11.28 21.31 10.35
CA SER A 52 10.42 22.11 9.49
C SER A 52 9.21 21.30 9.01
N SER A 53 8.06 21.95 8.77
CA SER A 53 6.83 21.31 8.25
C SER A 53 7.06 20.51 6.95
N GLN A 54 8.06 20.90 6.15
CA GLN A 54 8.45 20.23 4.92
C GLN A 54 9.09 18.84 5.16
N ASP A 55 9.76 18.66 6.30
CA ASP A 55 10.36 17.39 6.70
C ASP A 55 9.30 16.42 7.25
N GLY A 56 8.27 16.95 7.92
CA GLY A 56 7.10 16.15 8.33
C GLY A 56 6.38 15.49 7.15
N PHE A 57 6.23 16.21 6.03
CA PHE A 57 5.63 15.65 4.80
C PHE A 57 6.52 14.57 4.16
N LYS A 58 7.85 14.76 4.14
CA LYS A 58 8.79 13.74 3.65
C LYS A 58 8.77 12.46 4.50
N ILE A 59 8.69 12.59 5.82
CA ILE A 59 8.53 11.45 6.72
C ILE A 59 7.21 10.72 6.43
N LEU A 60 6.11 11.46 6.24
CA LEU A 60 4.83 10.85 5.93
C LEU A 60 4.89 10.03 4.63
N LEU A 61 5.42 10.61 3.54
CA LEU A 61 5.64 9.92 2.26
C LEU A 61 6.50 8.66 2.41
N THR A 62 7.47 8.71 3.31
CA THR A 62 8.36 7.59 3.56
C THR A 62 7.63 6.34 4.07
N TYR A 63 6.54 6.52 4.80
CA TYR A 63 5.66 5.41 5.21
C TYR A 63 4.53 5.17 4.20
N LEU A 64 4.01 6.21 3.56
CA LEU A 64 2.86 6.13 2.66
C LEU A 64 3.20 5.38 1.36
N VAL A 65 4.39 5.62 0.80
CA VAL A 65 4.86 5.00 -0.44
C VAL A 65 4.94 3.47 -0.32
N PRO A 66 5.68 2.88 0.64
CA PRO A 66 5.75 1.44 0.78
C PRO A 66 4.40 0.80 1.16
N TYR A 67 3.54 1.50 1.90
CA TYR A 67 2.17 1.05 2.17
C TYR A 67 1.34 0.93 0.88
N GLY A 68 1.36 1.97 0.04
CA GLY A 68 0.63 2.01 -1.22
C GLY A 68 1.10 0.94 -2.20
N VAL A 69 2.43 0.80 -2.36
CA VAL A 69 3.03 -0.23 -3.23
C VAL A 69 2.68 -1.64 -2.76
N SER A 70 2.76 -1.91 -1.45
CA SER A 70 2.39 -3.22 -0.90
C SER A 70 0.91 -3.54 -1.09
N THR A 71 0.04 -2.54 -0.95
CA THR A 71 -1.42 -2.70 -1.13
C THR A 71 -1.75 -3.00 -2.60
N TRP A 72 -1.21 -2.20 -3.53
CA TRP A 72 -1.43 -2.38 -4.97
C TRP A 72 -1.00 -3.76 -5.46
N SER A 73 0.21 -4.18 -5.08
CA SER A 73 0.74 -5.50 -5.43
C SER A 73 -0.13 -6.64 -4.89
N ALA A 74 -0.58 -6.54 -3.64
CA ALA A 74 -1.41 -7.58 -3.02
C ALA A 74 -2.78 -7.72 -3.69
N VAL A 75 -3.45 -6.60 -4.03
CA VAL A 75 -4.73 -6.64 -4.73
C VAL A 75 -4.59 -7.25 -6.12
N GLY A 76 -3.53 -6.89 -6.86
CA GLY A 76 -3.24 -7.49 -8.17
C GLY A 76 -3.04 -9.00 -8.10
N ALA A 77 -2.25 -9.47 -7.13
CA ALA A 77 -1.99 -10.90 -6.93
C ALA A 77 -3.26 -11.69 -6.58
N ILE A 78 -4.13 -11.14 -5.72
CA ILE A 78 -5.39 -11.80 -5.32
C ILE A 78 -6.35 -11.89 -6.50
N LYS A 79 -6.48 -10.81 -7.30
CA LYS A 79 -7.29 -10.84 -8.52
C LYS A 79 -6.76 -11.87 -9.53
N ALA A 80 -5.44 -11.91 -9.75
CA ALA A 80 -4.83 -12.89 -10.66
C ALA A 80 -5.08 -14.34 -10.22
N LYS A 81 -5.01 -14.63 -8.92
CA LYS A 81 -5.28 -15.98 -8.39
C LYS A 81 -6.71 -16.43 -8.69
N ASN A 82 -7.70 -15.57 -8.46
CA ASN A 82 -9.11 -15.91 -8.67
C ASN A 82 -9.47 -16.14 -10.15
N THR A 83 -8.75 -15.51 -11.09
CA THR A 83 -8.94 -15.76 -12.53
C THR A 83 -8.41 -17.13 -12.97
N ASN A 84 -7.34 -17.63 -12.35
CA ASN A 84 -6.77 -18.93 -12.69
C ASN A 84 -7.55 -20.12 -12.09
N ASP A 85 -8.26 -19.90 -10.98
CA ASP A 85 -9.14 -20.90 -10.35
C ASP A 85 -10.36 -21.22 -11.23
N ASP A 86 -10.92 -20.20 -11.89
CA ASP A 86 -12.09 -20.31 -12.79
C ASP A 86 -11.78 -21.05 -14.11
N SER A 87 -10.50 -21.23 -14.43
CA SER A 87 -10.03 -21.88 -15.67
C SER A 87 -9.51 -23.32 -15.47
N GLY A 88 -9.52 -23.82 -14.23
CA GLY A 88 -8.94 -25.11 -13.85
C GLY A 88 -9.93 -26.29 -13.79
N ASP A 89 -11.22 -26.02 -14.03
CA ASP A 89 -12.33 -26.97 -13.89
C ASP A 89 -12.96 -27.37 -15.25
N GLU A 90 -12.25 -27.24 -16.38
CA GLU A 90 -12.66 -27.77 -17.70
C GLU A 90 -11.77 -28.91 -18.20
#